data_AF-A0AAC9NWZ1-F1
#
_entry.id   AF-A0AAC9NWZ1-F1
#
_cell.length_a   1.000
_cell.length_b   1.000
_cell.length_c   1.000
_cell.angle_alpha   90.00
_cell.angle_beta   90.00
_cell.angle_gamma   90.00
#
_symmetry.space_group_name_H-M   'P 1'
#
loop_
_entity.id
_entity.type
_entity.pdbx_description
1 polymer ?
#
loop_
_entity_poly.entity_id
_entity_poly.type
_entity_poly.pdbx_seq_one_letter_code
_entity_poly.pdbx_strand_id
1 'polypeptide(L)'
;MNSQHLCPVYRKWLQLNPTDARKHRLMLQDRVQQAHLLGQHEKACVLGYQSLETAKVVITSLQNVTSHRDSAVQDDIIAYATMAMYLSAILHHQHRQKDAQQVLQDCQQQLLAILPLHATNTHILGVLKTVLSTLEQGSVIPPLTREVSRYIH
;
A
#
# COMPACT_ATOMS: atom_id res chain seq x y z
N MET A 1 -10.15 -14.66 -4.97
CA MET A 1 -10.18 -14.33 -6.41
C MET A 1 -8.80 -13.84 -6.82
N ASN A 2 -8.17 -14.47 -7.82
CA ASN A 2 -6.91 -14.00 -8.39
C ASN A 2 -7.17 -12.78 -9.29
N SER A 3 -7.52 -11.65 -8.69
CA SER A 3 -7.68 -10.39 -9.41
C SER A 3 -6.33 -9.69 -9.44
N GLN A 4 -5.45 -10.07 -10.37
CA GLN A 4 -4.27 -9.27 -10.68
C GLN A 4 -4.75 -8.03 -11.45
N HIS A 5 -4.44 -6.84 -10.94
CA HIS A 5 -4.87 -5.56 -11.49
C HIS A 5 -3.79 -4.93 -12.38
N LEU A 6 -2.55 -5.39 -12.23
CA LEU A 6 -1.45 -5.20 -13.17
C LEU A 6 -1.36 -6.41 -14.11
N CYS A 7 -0.98 -6.17 -15.37
CA CYS A 7 -0.74 -7.30 -16.27
C CYS A 7 0.52 -8.08 -15.83
N PRO A 8 0.53 -9.43 -15.94
CA PRO A 8 1.60 -10.26 -15.37
C PRO A 8 3.00 -9.92 -15.90
N VAL A 9 3.10 -9.60 -17.20
CA VAL A 9 4.36 -9.23 -17.85
C VAL A 9 4.91 -7.93 -17.27
N TYR A 10 4.07 -6.91 -17.12
CA TYR A 10 4.48 -5.62 -16.57
C TYR A 10 4.79 -5.71 -15.08
N ARG A 11 4.01 -6.47 -14.32
CA ARG A 11 4.30 -6.76 -12.91
C ARG A 11 5.70 -7.36 -12.74
N LYS A 12 6.06 -8.35 -13.56
CA LYS A 12 7.38 -8.96 -13.54
C LYS A 12 8.47 -7.96 -13.90
N TRP A 13 8.22 -7.12 -14.90
CA TRP A 13 9.15 -6.04 -15.27
C TRP A 13 9.38 -5.06 -14.11
N LEU A 14 8.32 -4.63 -13.41
CA LEU A 14 8.42 -3.76 -12.24
C LEU A 14 9.21 -4.40 -11.09
N GLN A 15 9.07 -5.70 -10.88
CA GLN A 15 9.83 -6.43 -9.86
C GLN A 15 11.35 -6.41 -10.13
N LEU A 16 11.74 -6.41 -11.41
CA LEU A 16 13.14 -6.30 -11.83
C LEU A 16 13.65 -4.84 -11.86
N ASN A 17 12.74 -3.86 -11.81
CA ASN A 17 13.04 -2.43 -11.92
C ASN A 17 12.43 -1.65 -10.74
N PRO A 18 12.93 -1.85 -9.50
CA PRO A 18 12.30 -1.31 -8.28
C PRO A 18 12.23 0.22 -8.24
N THR A 19 13.18 0.92 -8.86
CA THR A 19 13.13 2.38 -9.00
C THR A 19 11.93 2.83 -9.83
N ASP A 20 11.65 2.15 -10.93
CA ASP A 20 10.49 2.48 -11.78
C ASP A 20 9.19 2.01 -11.15
N ALA A 21 9.21 0.92 -10.37
CA ALA A 21 8.08 0.52 -9.55
C ALA A 21 7.69 1.60 -8.53
N ARG A 22 8.66 2.26 -7.88
CA ARG A 22 8.38 3.40 -6.98
C ARG A 22 7.77 4.59 -7.72
N LYS A 23 8.33 4.96 -8.88
CA LYS A 23 7.76 6.04 -9.72
C LYS A 23 6.33 5.73 -10.15
N HIS A 24 6.09 4.49 -10.58
CA HIS A 24 4.77 4.04 -11.00
C HIS A 24 3.77 4.05 -9.85
N ARG A 25 4.18 3.61 -8.66
CA ARG A 25 3.39 3.69 -7.42
C ARG A 25 2.96 5.13 -7.11
N LEU A 26 3.89 6.09 -7.15
CA LEU A 26 3.58 7.50 -6.89
C LEU A 26 2.60 8.07 -7.91
N MET A 27 2.80 7.77 -9.19
CA MET A 27 1.87 8.18 -10.26
C MET A 27 0.47 7.60 -10.03
N LEU A 28 0.36 6.31 -9.68
CA LEU A 28 -0.93 5.68 -9.39
C LEU A 28 -1.59 6.32 -8.17
N GLN A 29 -0.84 6.57 -7.09
CA GLN A 29 -1.34 7.21 -5.88
C GLN A 29 -2.01 8.56 -6.17
N ASP A 30 -1.33 9.42 -6.92
CA ASP A 30 -1.87 10.73 -7.34
C ASP A 30 -3.16 10.56 -8.16
N ARG A 31 -3.17 9.62 -9.12
CA ARG A 31 -4.36 9.34 -9.95
C ARG A 31 -5.53 8.78 -9.15
N VAL A 32 -5.29 7.97 -8.11
CA VAL A 32 -6.34 7.49 -7.21
C VAL A 32 -6.98 8.68 -6.49
N GLN A 33 -6.15 9.56 -5.90
CA GLN A 33 -6.62 10.72 -5.16
C GLN A 33 -7.43 11.66 -6.06
N GLN A 34 -6.93 11.96 -7.26
CA GLN A 34 -7.67 12.75 -8.24
C GLN A 34 -9.00 12.11 -8.63
N ALA A 35 -9.02 10.81 -8.94
CA ALA A 35 -10.25 10.11 -9.27
C ALA A 35 -11.25 10.13 -8.10
N HIS A 36 -10.78 10.00 -6.86
CA HIS A 36 -11.61 10.08 -5.68
C HIS A 36 -12.22 11.48 -5.49
N LEU A 37 -11.41 12.55 -5.63
CA LEU A 37 -11.86 13.94 -5.51
C LEU A 37 -12.89 14.31 -6.58
N LEU A 38 -12.77 13.73 -7.78
CA LEU A 38 -13.72 13.92 -8.90
C LEU A 38 -14.99 13.05 -8.77
N GLY A 39 -15.16 12.31 -7.67
CA GLY A 39 -16.30 11.39 -7.48
C GLY A 39 -16.28 10.16 -8.40
N GLN A 40 -15.16 9.89 -9.07
CA GLN A 40 -14.99 8.73 -9.97
C GLN A 40 -14.65 7.48 -9.13
N HIS A 41 -15.57 7.08 -8.26
CA HIS A 41 -15.34 6.08 -7.21
C HIS A 41 -14.87 4.72 -7.74
N GLU A 42 -15.47 4.21 -8.83
CA GLU A 42 -15.07 2.94 -9.43
C GLU A 42 -13.64 3.00 -9.98
N LYS A 43 -13.30 4.07 -10.69
CA LYS A 43 -11.97 4.31 -11.22
C LYS A 43 -10.93 4.46 -10.10
N ALA A 44 -11.28 5.19 -9.04
CA ALA A 44 -10.42 5.31 -7.86
C ALA A 44 -10.17 3.94 -7.21
N CYS A 45 -11.18 3.06 -7.17
CA CYS A 45 -11.04 1.71 -6.67
C CYS A 45 -10.08 0.87 -7.53
N VAL A 46 -10.26 0.85 -8.86
CA VAL A 46 -9.38 0.12 -9.80
C VAL A 46 -7.94 0.61 -9.69
N LEU A 47 -7.72 1.93 -9.74
CA LEU A 47 -6.41 2.52 -9.57
C LEU A 47 -5.82 2.21 -8.19
N GLY A 48 -6.66 2.14 -7.15
CA GLY A 48 -6.25 1.82 -5.78
C GLY A 48 -5.70 0.41 -5.67
N TYR A 49 -6.37 -0.57 -6.29
CA TYR A 49 -5.85 -1.93 -6.38
C TYR A 49 -4.53 -2.00 -7.16
N GLN A 50 -4.41 -1.29 -8.29
CA GLN A 50 -3.15 -1.22 -9.05
C GLN A 50 -2.01 -0.59 -8.24
N SER A 51 -2.32 0.48 -7.49
CA SER A 51 -1.38 1.17 -6.63
C SER A 51 -0.87 0.24 -5.52
N LEU A 52 -1.79 -0.48 -4.86
CA LEU A 52 -1.47 -1.46 -3.83
C LEU A 52 -0.64 -2.62 -4.38
N GLU A 53 -0.99 -3.14 -5.55
CA GLU A 53 -0.23 -4.22 -6.20
C GLU A 53 1.18 -3.75 -6.58
N THR A 54 1.32 -2.51 -7.06
CA THR A 54 2.64 -1.93 -7.36
C THR A 54 3.46 -1.75 -6.08
N ALA A 55 2.85 -1.28 -5.00
CA ALA A 55 3.53 -1.17 -3.70
C ALA A 55 3.97 -2.53 -3.16
N LYS A 56 3.14 -3.57 -3.31
CA LYS A 56 3.51 -4.96 -3.00
C LYS A 56 4.73 -5.41 -3.80
N VAL A 57 4.79 -5.08 -5.09
CA VAL A 57 5.97 -5.39 -5.93
C VAL A 57 7.22 -4.71 -5.41
N VAL A 58 7.14 -3.46 -4.95
CA VAL A 58 8.30 -2.74 -4.40
C VAL A 58 8.83 -3.43 -3.14
N ILE A 59 7.98 -3.75 -2.16
CA ILE A 59 8.40 -4.38 -0.90
C ILE A 59 8.84 -5.85 -1.06
N THR A 60 8.48 -6.51 -2.16
CA THR A 60 8.87 -7.90 -2.46
C THR A 60 9.93 -8.00 -3.56
N SER A 61 10.39 -6.87 -4.09
CA SER A 61 11.48 -6.85 -5.07
C SER A 61 12.78 -7.26 -4.40
N LEU A 62 13.62 -7.97 -5.15
CA LEU A 62 14.97 -8.31 -4.69
C LEU A 62 15.78 -7.01 -4.61
N GLN A 63 15.93 -6.47 -3.40
CA GLN A 63 16.78 -5.30 -3.17
C GLN A 63 18.24 -5.74 -3.10
N ASN A 64 19.14 -4.99 -3.75
CA ASN A 64 20.57 -5.23 -3.62
C ASN A 64 20.98 -5.00 -2.16
N VAL A 65 21.53 -6.05 -1.54
CA VAL A 65 22.02 -6.09 -0.15
C VAL A 65 23.08 -5.02 0.14
N THR A 66 23.66 -4.43 -0.91
CA THR A 66 24.79 -3.50 -0.85
C THR A 66 24.41 -2.05 -0.55
N SER A 67 23.12 -1.68 -0.55
CA SER A 67 22.70 -0.30 -0.27
C SER A 67 21.87 -0.24 1.02
N HIS A 68 22.55 0.06 2.14
CA HIS A 68 21.98 0.44 3.43
C HIS A 68 21.11 1.71 3.33
N ARG A 69 19.94 1.62 2.70
CA ARG A 69 18.96 2.71 2.63
C ARG A 69 17.71 2.33 3.42
N ASP A 70 17.89 2.16 4.71
CA ASP A 70 16.81 1.84 5.66
C ASP A 70 15.64 2.82 5.53
N SER A 71 15.90 4.10 5.23
CA SER A 71 14.85 5.09 4.96
C SER A 71 13.96 4.71 3.77
N ALA A 72 14.54 4.24 2.66
CA ALA A 72 13.76 3.85 1.48
C ALA A 72 12.91 2.60 1.75
N VAL A 73 13.44 1.65 2.52
CA VAL A 73 12.69 0.44 2.92
C VAL A 73 11.52 0.80 3.83
N GLN A 74 11.78 1.66 4.82
CA GLN A 74 10.75 2.19 5.70
C GLN A 74 9.64 2.89 4.91
N ASP A 75 10.01 3.79 3.99
CA ASP A 75 9.05 4.52 3.16
C ASP A 75 8.20 3.58 2.30
N ASP A 76 8.81 2.52 1.75
CA ASP A 76 8.09 1.54 0.95
C ASP A 76 7.12 0.69 1.77
N ILE A 77 7.49 0.32 3.01
CA ILE A 77 6.60 -0.39 3.95
C ILE A 77 5.41 0.49 4.34
N ILE A 78 5.67 1.74 4.71
CA ILE A 78 4.63 2.71 5.07
C ILE A 78 3.71 2.97 3.87
N ALA A 79 4.27 3.14 2.68
CA ALA A 79 3.49 3.33 1.46
C ALA A 79 2.58 2.14 1.17
N TYR A 80 3.07 0.90 1.33
CA TYR A 80 2.25 -0.29 1.13
C TYR A 80 1.05 -0.34 2.09
N ALA A 81 1.29 -0.13 3.39
CA ALA A 81 0.22 -0.15 4.39
C ALA A 81 -0.80 0.97 4.23
N THR A 82 -0.33 2.20 4.00
CA THR A 82 -1.22 3.36 3.80
C THR A 82 -2.09 3.20 2.56
N MET A 83 -1.58 2.61 1.48
CA MET A 83 -2.38 2.27 0.29
C MET A 83 -3.45 1.23 0.58
N ALA A 84 -3.15 0.21 1.38
CA ALA A 84 -4.13 -0.79 1.79
C ALA A 84 -5.25 -0.16 2.62
N MET A 85 -4.89 0.68 3.60
CA MET A 85 -5.84 1.43 4.43
C MET A 85 -6.71 2.37 3.59
N TYR A 86 -6.11 3.10 2.66
CA TYR A 86 -6.84 4.03 1.81
C TYR A 86 -7.80 3.31 0.86
N LEU A 87 -7.38 2.20 0.24
CA LEU A 87 -8.25 1.38 -0.58
C LEU A 87 -9.39 0.75 0.24
N SER A 88 -9.10 0.29 1.46
CA SER A 88 -10.11 -0.22 2.39
C SER A 88 -11.17 0.84 2.70
N ALA A 89 -10.77 2.09 2.94
CA ALA A 89 -11.70 3.21 3.14
C ALA A 89 -12.58 3.45 1.91
N ILE A 90 -12.01 3.43 0.70
CA ILE A 90 -12.77 3.54 -0.56
C ILE A 90 -13.81 2.42 -0.67
N LEU A 91 -13.42 1.18 -0.37
CA LEU A 91 -14.30 0.01 -0.43
C LEU A 91 -15.43 0.08 0.61
N HIS A 92 -15.14 0.59 1.82
CA HIS A 92 -16.16 0.84 2.83
C HIS A 92 -17.22 1.84 2.35
N HIS A 93 -16.81 2.95 1.72
CA HIS A 93 -17.73 3.92 1.13
C HIS A 93 -18.59 3.34 -0.01
N GLN A 94 -18.13 2.28 -0.66
CA GLN A 94 -18.87 1.54 -1.69
C GLN A 94 -19.71 0.38 -1.13
N HIS A 95 -19.87 0.28 0.20
CA HIS A 95 -20.54 -0.82 0.88
C HIS A 95 -19.91 -2.21 0.65
N ARG A 96 -18.64 -2.26 0.22
CA ARG A 96 -17.87 -3.49 -0.03
C ARG A 96 -17.05 -3.90 1.21
N GLN A 97 -17.75 -4.10 2.33
CA GLN A 97 -17.13 -4.36 3.64
C GLN A 97 -16.20 -5.60 3.64
N LYS A 98 -16.61 -6.68 2.96
CA LYS A 98 -15.80 -7.90 2.87
C LYS A 98 -14.49 -7.67 2.13
N ASP A 99 -14.53 -6.95 1.02
CA ASP A 99 -13.33 -6.64 0.24
C ASP A 99 -12.40 -5.69 1.01
N ALA A 100 -12.98 -4.72 1.72
CA ALA A 100 -12.24 -3.79 2.56
C ALA A 100 -11.45 -4.51 3.67
N GLN A 101 -12.08 -5.50 4.32
CA GLN A 101 -11.43 -6.35 5.32
C GLN A 101 -10.37 -7.26 4.69
N GLN A 102 -10.67 -7.88 3.55
CA GLN A 102 -9.74 -8.76 2.84
C GLN A 102 -8.45 -8.01 2.47
N VAL A 103 -8.56 -6.78 1.95
CA VAL A 103 -7.39 -5.95 1.60
C VAL A 103 -6.47 -5.72 2.80
N LEU A 104 -7.03 -5.44 3.98
CA LEU A 104 -6.24 -5.23 5.20
C LEU A 104 -5.59 -6.53 5.69
N GLN A 105 -6.33 -7.65 5.64
CA GLN A 105 -5.80 -8.97 6.01
C GLN A 105 -4.66 -9.40 5.07
N ASP A 106 -4.83 -9.25 3.76
CA ASP A 106 -3.80 -9.56 2.76
C ASP A 106 -2.56 -8.68 2.97
N CYS A 107 -2.76 -7.41 3.32
CA CYS A 107 -1.67 -6.49 3.67
C CYS A 107 -0.90 -6.98 4.91
N GLN A 108 -1.61 -7.33 5.99
CA GLN A 108 -1.00 -7.86 7.22
C GLN A 108 -0.21 -9.14 6.93
N GLN A 109 -0.81 -10.10 6.22
CA GLN A 109 -0.15 -11.35 5.85
C GLN A 109 1.12 -11.10 5.03
N GLN A 110 1.07 -10.15 4.09
CA GLN A 110 2.24 -9.83 3.28
C GLN A 110 3.35 -9.16 4.09
N LEU A 111 3.01 -8.28 5.04
CA LEU A 111 3.98 -7.66 5.95
C LEU A 111 4.62 -8.70 6.89
N LEU A 112 3.82 -9.64 7.40
CA LEU A 112 4.32 -10.78 8.18
C LEU A 112 5.27 -11.66 7.34
N ALA A 113 4.96 -11.87 6.05
CA ALA A 113 5.79 -12.69 5.17
C ALA A 113 7.16 -12.06 4.86
N ILE A 114 7.30 -10.73 4.92
CA ILE A 114 8.59 -10.04 4.69
C ILE A 114 9.40 -9.81 5.97
N LEU A 115 8.83 -10.03 7.17
CA LEU A 115 9.56 -9.90 8.44
C LEU A 115 10.90 -10.65 8.44
N PRO A 116 10.98 -11.93 7.98
CA PRO A 116 12.25 -12.66 7.96
C PRO A 116 13.33 -12.02 7.08
N LEU A 117 12.94 -11.29 6.03
CA LEU A 117 13.88 -10.59 5.15
C LEU A 117 14.60 -9.44 5.85
N HIS A 118 14.02 -8.93 6.94
CA HIS A 118 14.55 -7.83 7.73
C HIS A 118 14.99 -8.26 9.13
N ALA A 119 15.18 -9.57 9.37
CA ALA A 119 15.50 -10.12 10.69
C ALA A 119 16.74 -9.50 11.34
N THR A 120 17.70 -9.03 10.55
CA THR A 120 18.95 -8.41 11.03
C THR A 120 18.86 -6.88 11.15
N ASN A 121 17.78 -6.25 10.70
CA ASN A 121 17.57 -4.81 10.77
C ASN A 121 16.50 -4.46 11.83
N THR A 122 16.96 -4.16 13.05
CA THR A 122 16.09 -3.87 14.20
C THR A 122 15.19 -2.65 13.98
N HIS A 123 15.66 -1.64 13.24
CA HIS A 123 14.88 -0.44 12.91
C HIS A 123 13.68 -0.79 12.03
N ILE A 124 13.92 -1.49 10.93
CA ILE A 124 12.85 -1.92 10.00
C ILE A 124 11.88 -2.88 10.67
N LEU A 125 12.35 -3.77 11.54
CA LEU A 125 11.48 -4.62 12.35
C LEU A 125 10.58 -3.81 13.29
N GLY A 126 11.11 -2.73 13.87
CA GLY A 126 10.32 -1.78 14.67
C GLY A 126 9.19 -1.17 13.85
N VAL A 127 9.51 -0.65 12.66
CA VAL A 127 8.53 -0.10 11.71
C VAL A 127 7.45 -1.12 11.35
N LEU A 128 7.85 -2.35 10.97
CA LEU A 128 6.90 -3.41 10.61
C LEU A 128 5.95 -3.74 11.76
N LYS A 129 6.45 -3.85 12.99
CA LYS A 129 5.63 -4.10 14.18
C LYS A 129 4.65 -2.96 14.44
N THR A 130 5.10 -1.72 14.35
CA THR A 130 4.22 -0.55 14.50
C THR A 130 3.11 -0.56 13.46
N VAL A 131 3.46 -0.74 12.18
CA VAL A 131 2.49 -0.79 11.09
C VAL A 131 1.48 -1.93 11.26
N LEU A 132 1.95 -3.13 11.62
CA LEU A 132 1.08 -4.27 11.88
C LEU A 132 0.10 -3.97 13.03
N SER A 133 0.57 -3.40 14.13
CA SER A 133 -0.30 -3.02 15.25
C SER A 133 -1.32 -1.95 14.86
N THR A 134 -0.95 -1.00 13.99
CA THR A 134 -1.87 0.02 13.47
C THR A 134 -2.93 -0.60 12.57
N LEU A 135 -2.58 -1.59 11.73
CA LEU A 135 -3.55 -2.30 10.89
C LEU A 135 -4.53 -3.14 11.71
N GLU A 136 -4.08 -3.73 12.82
CA GLU A 136 -4.94 -4.46 13.76
C GLU A 136 -5.92 -3.52 14.48
N GLN A 137 -5.47 -2.34 14.90
CA GLN A 137 -6.33 -1.33 15.56
C GLN A 137 -7.24 -0.61 14.56
N GLY A 138 -6.78 -0.42 13.32
CA GLY A 138 -7.47 0.21 12.21
C GLY A 138 -8.65 -0.60 11.66
N SER A 139 -8.96 -1.78 12.18
CA SER A 139 -10.27 -2.42 11.95
C SER A 139 -11.44 -1.67 12.63
N VAL A 140 -11.12 -0.62 13.39
CA VAL A 140 -12.05 0.34 13.99
C VAL A 140 -11.73 1.73 13.42
N ILE A 141 -12.12 2.02 12.17
CA ILE A 141 -11.98 3.38 11.61
C ILE A 141 -13.20 4.21 12.04
N PRO A 142 -13.06 5.25 12.89
CA PRO A 142 -14.10 6.26 13.04
C PRO A 142 -14.26 7.01 11.71
N PRO A 143 -15.47 7.48 11.35
CA PRO A 143 -15.74 8.06 10.05
C PRO A 143 -14.74 9.19 9.74
N LEU A 144 -14.24 9.24 8.51
CA LEU A 144 -13.47 10.36 7.96
C LEU A 144 -14.32 11.64 7.98
N THR A 145 -14.45 12.26 9.14
CA THR A 145 -15.01 13.60 9.29
C THR A 145 -13.99 14.60 8.78
N ARG A 146 -14.18 15.03 7.52
CA ARG A 146 -14.07 16.41 6.97
C ARG A 146 -12.93 17.37 7.38
N GLU A 147 -11.92 17.01 8.17
CA GLU A 147 -10.95 17.98 8.72
C GLU A 147 -9.54 17.95 8.11
N VAL A 148 -9.29 17.16 7.07
CA VAL A 148 -7.97 17.23 6.38
C VAL A 148 -7.86 18.45 5.43
N SER A 149 -8.91 19.26 5.31
CA SER A 149 -8.86 20.48 4.48
C SER A 149 -8.17 21.69 5.13
N ARG A 150 -7.60 21.57 6.34
CA ARG A 150 -7.04 22.72 7.09
C ARG A 150 -5.51 22.81 7.20
N TYR A 151 -4.74 21.90 6.59
CA TYR A 151 -3.28 21.95 6.66
C TYR A 151 -2.58 22.10 5.30
N ILE A 152 -3.20 22.87 4.39
CA ILE A 152 -2.48 23.44 3.23
C ILE A 152 -2.80 24.94 3.20
N HIS A 153 -1.98 25.70 3.92
CA HIS A 153 -1.72 27.12 3.69
C HIS A 153 -0.27 27.41 4.01
#